data_AF-A0A373NI33-F1
#
_entry.id   AF-A0A373NI33-F1
#
_cell.length_a   1.000
_cell.length_b   1.000
_cell.length_c   1.000
_cell.angle_alpha   90.00
_cell.angle_beta   90.00
_cell.angle_gamma   90.00
#
_symmetry.space_group_name_H-M   'P 1'
#
loop_
_entity.id
_entity.type
_entity.pdbx_description
1 polymer ?
#
loop_
_entity_poly.entity_id
_entity_poly.type
_entity_poly.pdbx_seq_one_letter_code
_entity_poly.pdbx_strand_id
1 'polypeptide(L)'
;MAKSTNQKAKILYLEKILQGTDETHPCTMQEILGRLQEYGISAERKSIYDDMEVLRSFGMDIKFKRGKSTGYYVTGQKAATEALADGVREERSQTAAVEIPEAADAAEMPPVQKNSRPDWLLPFSDSEDDKPVKLLYSSKRKDEITEALGNRAQYKEKESGTFTAAFYAEETPQFFGWLAGLGRDAVIVKPKKAVQAYRDYLKGILKEYK
;
A
#
# COMPACT_ATOMS: atom_id res chain seq x y z
N MET A 1 -15.43 16.97 14.20
CA MET A 1 -15.78 16.94 12.76
C MET A 1 -16.98 16.02 12.57
N ALA A 2 -17.93 16.40 11.71
CA ALA A 2 -19.15 15.62 11.51
C ALA A 2 -18.80 14.23 10.94
N LYS A 3 -19.21 13.16 11.64
CA LYS A 3 -19.16 11.79 11.10
C LYS A 3 -20.06 11.78 9.88
N SER A 4 -19.50 11.70 8.67
CA SER A 4 -20.36 11.57 7.50
C SER A 4 -21.20 10.29 7.66
N THR A 5 -22.47 10.41 7.32
CA THR A 5 -23.46 9.35 7.45
C THR A 5 -22.94 8.08 6.77
N ASN A 6 -23.08 6.92 7.43
CA ASN A 6 -22.77 5.59 6.88
C ASN A 6 -21.28 5.27 6.61
N GLN A 7 -20.31 5.94 7.25
CA GLN A 7 -18.87 5.58 7.12
C GLN A 7 -18.53 4.12 7.44
N LYS A 8 -19.20 3.51 8.44
CA LYS A 8 -19.01 2.08 8.74
C LYS A 8 -19.64 1.15 7.69
N ALA A 9 -20.68 1.61 7.01
CA ALA A 9 -21.30 0.83 5.94
C ALA A 9 -20.45 0.86 4.67
N LYS A 10 -19.76 1.98 4.40
CA LYS A 10 -18.90 2.20 3.23
C LYS A 10 -17.94 1.02 2.97
N ILE A 11 -17.21 0.58 3.99
CA ILE A 11 -16.25 -0.53 3.85
C ILE A 11 -16.93 -1.87 3.53
N LEU A 12 -18.12 -2.12 4.09
CA LEU A 12 -18.89 -3.35 3.81
C LEU A 12 -19.43 -3.37 2.39
N TYR A 13 -19.90 -2.23 1.88
CA TYR A 13 -20.35 -2.14 0.49
C TYR A 13 -19.16 -2.19 -0.48
N LEU A 14 -18.02 -1.60 -0.12
CA LEU A 14 -16.78 -1.73 -0.89
C LEU A 14 -16.35 -3.19 -1.01
N GLU A 15 -16.39 -3.93 0.11
CA GLU A 15 -16.15 -5.37 0.13
C GLU A 15 -17.08 -6.10 -0.85
N LYS A 16 -18.39 -5.88 -0.74
CA LYS A 16 -19.40 -6.48 -1.61
C LYS A 16 -19.17 -6.17 -3.10
N ILE A 17 -18.78 -4.93 -3.41
CA ILE A 17 -18.46 -4.52 -4.78
C ILE A 17 -17.25 -5.30 -5.31
N LEU A 18 -16.21 -5.47 -4.48
CA LEU A 18 -14.97 -6.15 -4.84
C LEU A 18 -15.11 -7.67 -4.91
N GLN A 19 -15.98 -8.30 -4.12
CA GLN A 19 -16.25 -9.74 -4.20
C GLN A 19 -16.85 -10.17 -5.56
N GLY A 20 -17.54 -9.25 -6.26
CA GLY A 20 -18.06 -9.49 -7.61
C GLY A 20 -17.04 -9.27 -8.73
N THR A 21 -15.76 -9.10 -8.40
CA THR A 21 -14.69 -8.80 -9.37
C THR A 21 -13.72 -9.95 -9.52
N ASP A 22 -13.28 -10.15 -10.75
CA ASP A 22 -12.30 -11.17 -11.13
C ASP A 22 -11.20 -10.54 -12.00
N GLU A 23 -10.16 -11.31 -12.31
CA GLU A 23 -9.07 -10.87 -13.19
C GLU A 23 -9.54 -10.43 -14.59
N THR A 24 -10.68 -10.95 -15.05
CA THR A 24 -11.32 -10.59 -16.33
C THR A 24 -12.25 -9.40 -16.22
N HIS A 25 -12.82 -9.14 -15.04
CA HIS A 25 -13.77 -8.07 -14.77
C HIS A 25 -13.33 -7.22 -13.55
N PRO A 26 -12.25 -6.44 -13.70
CA PRO A 26 -11.82 -5.52 -12.65
C PRO A 26 -12.75 -4.31 -12.56
N CYS A 27 -12.87 -3.73 -11.36
CA CYS A 27 -13.63 -2.51 -11.11
C CYS A 27 -12.73 -1.30 -10.98
N THR A 28 -13.01 -0.27 -11.77
CA THR A 28 -12.34 1.03 -11.70
C THR A 28 -12.76 1.79 -10.45
N MET A 29 -11.95 2.77 -10.05
CA MET A 29 -12.28 3.68 -8.96
C MET A 29 -13.60 4.45 -9.23
N GLN A 30 -13.86 4.81 -10.49
CA GLN A 30 -15.10 5.50 -10.85
C GLN A 30 -16.33 4.60 -10.67
N GLU A 31 -16.25 3.32 -11.03
CA GLU A 31 -17.34 2.36 -10.81
C GLU A 31 -17.56 2.07 -9.33
N ILE A 32 -16.48 1.98 -8.54
CA ILE A 32 -16.57 1.81 -7.08
C ILE A 32 -17.33 3.00 -6.46
N LEU A 33 -16.96 4.23 -6.81
CA LEU A 33 -17.64 5.43 -6.32
C LEU A 33 -19.09 5.51 -6.78
N GLY A 34 -19.36 5.19 -8.06
CA GLY A 34 -20.71 5.17 -8.61
C GLY A 34 -21.61 4.17 -7.90
N ARG A 35 -21.14 2.92 -7.71
CA ARG A 35 -21.87 1.89 -6.98
C ARG A 35 -22.10 2.27 -5.52
N LEU A 36 -21.12 2.88 -4.84
CA LEU A 36 -21.31 3.36 -3.47
C LEU A 36 -22.37 4.48 -3.40
N GLN A 37 -22.41 5.36 -4.40
CA GLN A 37 -23.40 6.42 -4.50
C GLN A 37 -24.82 5.88 -4.74
N GLU A 38 -24.99 4.79 -5.50
CA GLU A 38 -26.29 4.09 -5.65
C GLU A 38 -26.84 3.58 -4.31
N TYR A 39 -25.97 3.23 -3.36
CA TYR A 39 -26.34 2.88 -1.99
C TYR A 39 -26.49 4.08 -1.06
N GLY A 40 -26.44 5.31 -1.59
CA GLY A 40 -26.55 6.55 -0.82
C GLY A 40 -25.31 6.87 0.02
N ILE A 41 -24.16 6.26 -0.28
CA ILE A 41 -22.91 6.45 0.45
C ILE A 41 -22.02 7.39 -0.35
N SER A 42 -21.82 8.60 0.16
CA SER A 42 -20.82 9.52 -0.36
C SER A 42 -19.44 9.09 0.12
N ALA A 43 -18.59 8.68 -0.81
CA ALA A 43 -17.22 8.28 -0.55
C ALA A 43 -16.25 9.11 -1.40
N GLU A 44 -15.08 9.40 -0.83
CA GLU A 44 -14.01 10.07 -1.55
C GLU A 44 -12.90 9.08 -1.87
N ARG A 45 -12.18 9.29 -2.98
CA ARG A 45 -11.09 8.40 -3.44
C ARG A 45 -10.07 8.12 -2.34
N LYS A 46 -9.64 9.15 -1.60
CA LYS A 46 -8.71 9.02 -0.46
C LYS A 46 -9.24 8.03 0.58
N SER A 47 -10.52 8.18 0.94
CA SER A 47 -11.18 7.30 1.91
C SER A 47 -11.37 5.87 1.41
N ILE A 48 -11.39 5.64 0.09
CA ILE A 48 -11.46 4.30 -0.49
C ILE A 48 -10.09 3.61 -0.43
N TYR A 49 -8.98 4.36 -0.62
CA TYR A 49 -7.64 3.77 -0.46
C TYR A 49 -7.38 3.29 0.97
N ASP A 50 -7.82 4.06 1.97
CA ASP A 50 -7.73 3.65 3.37
C ASP A 50 -8.54 2.38 3.62
N ASP A 51 -9.79 2.33 3.18
CA ASP A 51 -10.66 1.15 3.30
C ASP A 51 -10.09 -0.08 2.54
N MET A 52 -9.47 0.11 1.36
CA MET A 52 -8.82 -0.98 0.60
C MET A 52 -7.65 -1.59 1.38
N GLU A 53 -6.85 -0.77 2.06
CA GLU A 53 -5.76 -1.26 2.92
C GLU A 53 -6.31 -2.01 4.14
N VAL A 54 -7.42 -1.54 4.72
CA VAL A 54 -8.11 -2.27 5.80
C VAL A 54 -8.58 -3.64 5.29
N LEU A 55 -9.24 -3.70 4.13
CA LEU A 55 -9.69 -4.97 3.54
C LEU A 55 -8.53 -5.92 3.23
N ARG A 56 -7.38 -5.41 2.78
CA ARG A 56 -6.16 -6.20 2.62
C ARG A 56 -5.64 -6.75 3.94
N SER A 57 -5.60 -5.91 4.97
CA SER A 57 -5.17 -6.34 6.31
C SER A 57 -6.13 -7.37 6.94
N PHE A 58 -7.40 -7.32 6.56
CA PHE A 58 -8.43 -8.26 6.99
C PHE A 58 -8.34 -9.62 6.28
N GLY A 59 -7.58 -9.71 5.18
CA GLY A 59 -7.33 -10.98 4.46
C GLY A 59 -7.85 -11.02 3.02
N MET A 60 -8.31 -9.91 2.46
CA MET A 60 -8.74 -9.85 1.05
C MET A 60 -7.56 -9.50 0.13
N ASP A 61 -7.20 -10.40 -0.79
CA ASP A 61 -6.12 -10.15 -1.76
C ASP A 61 -6.63 -9.29 -2.94
N ILE A 62 -6.66 -7.98 -2.73
CA ILE A 62 -7.07 -6.98 -3.72
C ILE A 62 -5.87 -6.55 -4.58
N LYS A 63 -5.89 -6.90 -5.87
CA LYS A 63 -4.87 -6.50 -6.86
C LYS A 63 -5.41 -5.45 -7.82
N PHE A 64 -4.49 -4.80 -8.54
CA PHE A 64 -4.81 -3.78 -9.53
C PHE A 64 -4.22 -4.16 -10.88
N LYS A 65 -5.05 -4.15 -11.93
CA LYS A 65 -4.68 -4.46 -13.31
C LYS A 65 -4.66 -3.20 -14.15
N ARG A 66 -3.65 -3.07 -15.00
CA ARG A 66 -3.58 -2.06 -16.08
C ARG A 66 -3.71 -2.74 -17.44
N GLY A 67 -4.50 -2.16 -18.34
CA GLY A 67 -4.72 -2.69 -19.70
C GLY A 67 -6.08 -2.30 -20.26
N LYS A 68 -6.59 -3.11 -21.22
CA LYS A 68 -7.94 -2.94 -21.79
C LYS A 68 -9.04 -3.04 -20.74
N SER A 69 -8.87 -3.92 -19.76
CA SER A 69 -9.69 -4.03 -18.55
C SER A 69 -8.86 -3.59 -17.35
N THR A 70 -8.95 -2.30 -17.01
CA THR A 70 -8.19 -1.68 -15.93
C THR A 70 -9.03 -1.57 -14.66
N GLY A 71 -8.44 -1.79 -13.48
CA GLY A 71 -9.15 -1.63 -12.22
C GLY A 71 -8.68 -2.58 -11.12
N TYR A 72 -9.36 -2.52 -9.99
CA TYR A 72 -9.19 -3.36 -8.82
C TYR A 72 -9.95 -4.67 -8.97
N TYR A 73 -9.35 -5.77 -8.55
CA TYR A 73 -10.01 -7.06 -8.51
C TYR A 73 -9.52 -7.89 -7.33
N VAL A 74 -10.37 -8.79 -6.85
CA VAL A 74 -9.99 -9.73 -5.78
C VAL A 74 -9.40 -10.98 -6.42
N THR A 75 -8.32 -11.50 -5.83
CA THR A 75 -7.67 -12.73 -6.29
C THR A 75 -7.74 -13.77 -5.19
N GLY A 76 -7.97 -15.03 -5.54
CA GLY A 76 -8.09 -16.10 -4.54
C GLY A 76 -9.52 -16.40 -4.07
N GLN A 77 -10.55 -15.66 -4.51
CA GLN A 77 -11.94 -16.06 -4.32
C GLN A 77 -12.45 -16.94 -5.48
N LYS A 78 -11.79 -18.08 -5.69
CA LYS A 78 -12.35 -19.20 -6.44
C LYS A 78 -12.19 -20.56 -5.74
N ALA A 79 -12.02 -20.54 -4.42
CA ALA A 79 -11.93 -21.77 -3.63
C ALA A 79 -12.67 -21.70 -2.27
N ALA A 80 -13.57 -20.73 -2.05
CA ALA A 80 -14.32 -20.62 -0.79
C ALA A 80 -15.85 -20.69 -0.97
N THR A 81 -16.36 -20.96 -2.17
CA THR A 81 -17.80 -21.11 -2.43
C THR A 81 -18.25 -22.55 -2.64
N GLU A 82 -17.38 -23.55 -2.49
CA GLU A 82 -17.76 -24.98 -2.66
C GLU A 82 -17.41 -25.88 -1.47
N ALA A 83 -17.07 -25.32 -0.30
CA ALA A 83 -16.71 -26.11 0.90
C ALA A 83 -17.66 -25.89 2.10
N LEU A 84 -18.87 -25.40 1.88
CA LEU A 84 -19.92 -25.27 2.91
C LEU A 84 -21.18 -26.05 2.50
N ALA A 85 -20.99 -27.33 2.22
CA ALA A 85 -22.05 -28.33 2.20
C ALA A 85 -21.46 -29.66 2.66
N ASP A 86 -21.13 -29.79 3.95
CA ASP A 86 -21.47 -30.96 4.78
C ASP A 86 -20.89 -30.79 6.20
N GLY A 87 -21.54 -31.35 7.20
CA GLY A 87 -20.89 -31.66 8.48
C GLY A 87 -21.20 -30.74 9.66
N VAL A 88 -22.47 -30.71 10.08
CA VAL A 88 -22.79 -30.55 11.52
C VAL A 88 -22.09 -31.66 12.29
N ARG A 89 -21.19 -31.33 13.22
CA ARG A 89 -21.00 -32.11 14.46
C ARG A 89 -20.26 -31.28 15.52
N GLU A 90 -21.04 -30.71 16.43
CA GLU A 90 -20.59 -30.46 17.80
C GLU A 90 -20.01 -31.76 18.38
N GLU A 91 -18.92 -31.65 19.14
CA GLU A 91 -18.82 -32.28 20.45
C GLU A 91 -17.86 -31.48 21.34
N ARG A 92 -18.30 -31.34 22.59
CA ARG A 92 -17.78 -30.51 23.67
C ARG A 92 -16.60 -31.16 24.39
N SER A 93 -15.91 -30.32 25.17
CA SER A 93 -15.46 -30.51 26.58
C SER A 93 -13.98 -30.13 26.72
N GLN A 94 -13.64 -28.99 27.35
CA GLN A 94 -13.34 -28.82 28.80
C GLN A 94 -12.06 -29.60 29.20
N THR A 95 -11.03 -29.10 29.87
CA THR A 95 -10.76 -28.13 30.97
C THR A 95 -9.22 -27.98 31.04
N ALA A 96 -8.56 -26.89 31.44
CA ALA A 96 -8.24 -26.43 32.81
C ALA A 96 -6.99 -25.52 32.64
N ALA A 97 -7.00 -24.24 33.01
CA ALA A 97 -6.57 -23.68 34.30
C ALA A 97 -5.03 -23.62 34.56
N VAL A 98 -4.50 -22.39 34.52
CA VAL A 98 -3.35 -21.81 35.28
C VAL A 98 -1.94 -22.29 34.84
N GLU A 99 -0.95 -21.46 34.52
CA GLU A 99 -0.15 -20.59 35.41
C GLU A 99 0.59 -19.47 34.64
N ILE A 100 0.71 -18.30 35.28
CA ILE A 100 1.70 -17.25 34.98
C ILE A 100 2.88 -17.49 35.93
N PRO A 101 4.13 -17.38 35.47
CA PRO A 101 5.20 -16.89 36.32
C PRO A 101 5.90 -15.66 35.75
N GLU A 102 6.32 -14.83 36.69
CA GLU A 102 6.92 -13.51 36.58
C GLU A 102 8.46 -13.59 36.53
N ALA A 103 9.04 -12.78 35.65
CA ALA A 103 10.35 -12.12 35.66
C ALA A 103 11.70 -12.90 35.56
N ALA A 104 12.52 -12.30 34.68
CA ALA A 104 13.99 -12.18 34.63
C ALA A 104 14.79 -13.33 34.00
N ASP A 105 15.24 -13.13 32.75
CA ASP A 105 16.67 -12.94 32.48
C ASP A 105 16.91 -12.28 31.10
N ALA A 106 17.95 -11.46 31.04
CA ALA A 106 18.31 -10.64 29.89
C ALA A 106 19.16 -11.44 28.88
N ALA A 107 18.58 -11.77 27.72
CA ALA A 107 19.34 -12.18 26.54
C ALA A 107 18.55 -11.84 25.26
N GLU A 108 18.91 -10.69 24.68
CA GLU A 108 19.02 -10.43 23.24
C GLU A 108 18.00 -11.09 22.29
N MET A 109 16.90 -10.37 22.02
CA MET A 109 16.26 -10.34 20.70
C MET A 109 15.89 -8.89 20.37
N PRO A 110 16.30 -8.33 19.22
CA PRO A 110 15.88 -7.00 18.82
C PRO A 110 14.34 -6.96 18.70
N PRO A 111 13.70 -5.83 19.00
CA PRO A 111 12.24 -5.74 18.95
C PRO A 111 11.78 -6.07 17.53
N VAL A 112 10.77 -6.94 17.45
CA VAL A 112 9.99 -7.24 16.26
C VAL A 112 9.88 -5.99 15.41
N GLN A 113 10.57 -5.98 14.27
CA GLN A 113 10.54 -4.88 13.33
C GLN A 113 9.08 -4.72 12.92
N LYS A 114 8.42 -3.69 13.45
CA LYS A 114 7.28 -3.09 12.76
C LYS A 114 7.82 -2.84 11.36
N ASN A 115 7.26 -3.53 10.36
CA ASN A 115 7.40 -3.15 8.95
C ASN A 115 6.73 -1.78 8.79
N SER A 116 7.37 -0.76 9.36
CA SER A 116 7.00 0.64 9.36
C SER A 116 7.20 1.11 7.94
N ARG A 117 6.16 0.88 7.15
CA ARG A 117 5.97 1.55 5.87
C ARG A 117 6.31 3.02 6.07
N PRO A 118 7.17 3.61 5.25
CA PRO A 118 7.54 4.99 5.46
C PRO A 118 6.31 5.88 5.28
N ASP A 119 6.03 6.77 6.23
CA ASP A 119 4.92 7.74 6.16
C ASP A 119 4.96 8.56 4.86
N TRP A 120 6.16 8.79 4.32
CA TRP A 120 6.34 9.52 3.07
C TRP A 120 5.86 8.78 1.83
N LEU A 121 5.59 7.47 1.90
CA LEU A 121 5.17 6.65 0.76
C LEU A 121 3.65 6.63 0.63
N LEU A 122 3.13 7.42 -0.29
CA LEU A 122 1.69 7.62 -0.50
C LEU A 122 1.06 6.49 -1.33
N PRO A 123 -0.26 6.24 -1.17
CA PRO A 123 -0.98 5.32 -2.05
C PRO A 123 -1.01 5.84 -3.50
N PHE A 124 -1.25 4.94 -4.46
CA PHE A 124 -1.42 5.34 -5.86
C PHE A 124 -2.58 6.33 -6.00
N SER A 125 -2.32 7.50 -6.59
CA SER A 125 -3.35 8.51 -6.86
C SER A 125 -3.62 8.60 -8.37
N ASP A 126 -4.88 8.42 -8.79
CA ASP A 126 -5.31 8.67 -10.18
C ASP A 126 -5.72 10.13 -10.42
N SER A 127 -5.22 11.06 -9.59
CA SER A 127 -5.49 12.50 -9.75
C SER A 127 -4.51 13.07 -10.77
N GLU A 128 -5.00 13.79 -11.78
CA GLU A 128 -4.13 14.35 -12.85
C GLU A 128 -3.11 15.38 -12.32
N ASP A 129 -3.40 16.00 -11.18
CA ASP A 129 -2.51 16.94 -10.49
C ASP A 129 -1.37 16.24 -9.71
N ASP A 130 -1.60 15.03 -9.22
CA ASP A 130 -0.61 14.26 -8.47
C ASP A 130 0.26 13.44 -9.45
N LYS A 131 1.46 13.96 -9.71
CA LYS A 131 2.41 13.32 -10.62
C LYS A 131 3.30 12.36 -9.83
N PRO A 132 3.34 11.06 -10.19
CA PRO A 132 4.19 10.11 -9.49
C PRO A 132 5.66 10.49 -9.63
N VAL A 133 6.39 10.33 -8.54
CA VAL A 133 7.84 10.41 -8.49
C VAL A 133 8.40 9.22 -9.26
N LYS A 134 9.12 9.51 -10.34
CA LYS A 134 9.88 8.53 -11.11
C LYS A 134 11.32 8.54 -10.63
N LEU A 135 11.70 7.47 -9.97
CA LEU A 135 13.06 7.20 -9.54
C LEU A 135 13.72 6.26 -10.53
N LEU A 136 14.87 6.64 -11.03
CA LEU A 136 15.74 5.79 -11.85
C LEU A 136 16.82 5.20 -10.94
N TYR A 137 17.04 3.89 -10.98
CA TYR A 137 18.01 3.23 -10.12
C TYR A 137 18.75 2.07 -10.80
N SER A 138 19.94 1.75 -10.31
CA SER A 138 20.76 0.64 -10.81
C SER A 138 20.35 -0.71 -10.22
N SER A 139 20.64 -1.82 -10.92
CA SER A 139 20.40 -3.19 -10.45
C SER A 139 20.96 -3.46 -9.05
N LYS A 140 22.08 -2.80 -8.69
CA LYS A 140 22.79 -2.98 -7.41
C LYS A 140 21.95 -2.68 -6.17
N ARG A 141 20.96 -1.79 -6.28
CA ARG A 141 20.10 -1.39 -5.15
C ARG A 141 18.64 -1.76 -5.38
N LYS A 142 18.38 -2.73 -6.25
CA LYS A 142 17.04 -3.17 -6.58
C LYS A 142 16.32 -3.72 -5.35
N ASP A 143 16.98 -4.57 -4.56
CA ASP A 143 16.36 -5.19 -3.39
C ASP A 143 15.97 -4.15 -2.33
N GLU A 144 16.89 -3.24 -1.98
CA GLU A 144 16.64 -2.13 -1.03
C GLU A 144 15.46 -1.24 -1.45
N ILE A 145 15.38 -0.90 -2.73
CA ILE A 145 14.29 -0.07 -3.28
C ILE A 145 12.98 -0.85 -3.35
N THR A 146 13.04 -2.13 -3.69
CA THR A 146 11.86 -3.00 -3.78
C THR A 146 11.27 -3.28 -2.41
N GLU A 147 12.12 -3.44 -1.39
CA GLU A 147 11.71 -3.61 0.00
C GLU A 147 11.10 -2.31 0.56
N ALA A 148 11.73 -1.16 0.30
CA ALA A 148 11.25 0.13 0.78
C ALA A 148 9.92 0.56 0.13
N LEU A 149 9.77 0.35 -1.18
CA LEU A 149 8.60 0.78 -1.93
C LEU A 149 7.52 -0.29 -2.04
N GLY A 150 7.89 -1.57 -1.93
CA GLY A 150 7.00 -2.72 -1.97
C GLY A 150 6.07 -2.70 -3.18
N ASN A 151 4.78 -2.90 -2.92
CA ASN A 151 3.71 -2.88 -3.92
C ASN A 151 3.19 -1.46 -4.23
N ARG A 152 3.73 -0.41 -3.63
CA ARG A 152 3.34 1.01 -3.86
C ARG A 152 4.17 1.70 -4.93
N ALA A 153 5.09 0.98 -5.56
CA ALA A 153 5.80 1.43 -6.74
C ALA A 153 5.51 0.55 -7.95
N GLN A 154 5.53 1.17 -9.12
CA GLN A 154 5.56 0.48 -10.41
C GLN A 154 6.99 0.39 -10.89
N TYR A 155 7.50 -0.82 -11.01
CA TYR A 155 8.84 -1.08 -11.53
C TYR A 155 8.77 -1.31 -13.04
N LYS A 156 9.65 -0.65 -13.78
CA LYS A 156 9.90 -0.87 -15.19
C LYS A 156 11.38 -1.09 -15.42
N GLU A 157 11.71 -2.15 -16.10
CA GLU A 157 13.07 -2.37 -16.58
C GLU A 157 13.32 -1.56 -17.85
N LYS A 158 14.52 -0.99 -17.96
CA LYS A 158 14.98 -0.27 -19.15
C LYS A 158 16.20 -0.98 -19.71
N GLU A 159 16.28 -1.11 -21.03
CA GLU A 159 17.45 -1.69 -21.71
C GLU A 159 18.71 -0.88 -21.34
N SER A 160 19.73 -1.56 -20.82
CA SER A 160 20.97 -1.02 -20.21
C SER A 160 21.03 -1.00 -18.67
N GLY A 161 20.57 -2.07 -17.98
CA GLY A 161 20.88 -2.33 -16.56
C GLY A 161 20.35 -1.30 -15.55
N THR A 162 19.39 -0.49 -15.98
CA THR A 162 18.81 0.59 -15.19
C THR A 162 17.30 0.37 -15.06
N PHE A 163 16.79 0.45 -13.84
CA PHE A 163 15.38 0.26 -13.50
C PHE A 163 14.72 1.61 -13.21
N THR A 164 13.43 1.69 -13.44
CA THR A 164 12.61 2.86 -13.09
C THR A 164 11.49 2.45 -12.16
N ALA A 165 11.43 3.04 -10.97
CA ALA A 165 10.30 2.93 -10.05
C ALA A 165 9.45 4.19 -10.15
N ALA A 166 8.14 4.04 -10.31
CA ALA A 166 7.18 5.13 -10.25
C ALA A 166 6.27 4.96 -9.02
N PHE A 167 6.34 5.89 -8.07
CA PHE A 167 5.58 5.85 -6.82
C PHE A 167 5.14 7.25 -6.43
N TYR A 168 4.20 7.33 -5.49
CA TYR A 168 3.76 8.60 -4.93
C TYR A 168 4.50 8.80 -3.61
N ALA A 169 5.14 9.95 -3.45
CA ALA A 169 5.82 10.28 -2.22
C ALA A 169 5.59 11.74 -1.84
N GLU A 170 5.49 11.97 -0.54
CA GLU A 170 5.46 13.31 0.02
C GLU A 170 6.88 13.87 0.11
N GLU A 171 7.05 15.14 -0.28
CA GLU A 171 8.34 15.86 -0.32
C GLU A 171 8.86 16.19 1.10
N THR A 172 9.12 15.15 1.91
CA THR A 172 9.52 15.25 3.32
C THR A 172 11.02 15.03 3.52
N PRO A 173 11.62 15.55 4.60
CA PRO A 173 13.02 15.28 4.95
C PRO A 173 13.34 13.79 5.09
N GLN A 174 12.38 12.97 5.58
CA GLN A 174 12.58 11.53 5.71
C GLN A 174 12.74 10.86 4.34
N PHE A 175 11.93 11.25 3.36
CA PHE A 175 12.07 10.78 1.98
C PHE A 175 13.42 11.17 1.38
N PHE A 176 13.82 12.43 1.53
CA PHE A 176 15.10 12.91 1.02
C PHE A 176 16.30 12.28 1.72
N GLY A 177 16.21 12.00 3.02
CA GLY A 177 17.24 11.27 3.77
C GLY A 177 17.39 9.83 3.28
N TRP A 178 16.29 9.12 3.06
CA TRP A 178 16.31 7.79 2.46
C TRP A 178 16.94 7.81 1.06
N LEU A 179 16.53 8.75 0.21
CA LEU A 179 17.10 8.92 -1.12
C LEU A 179 18.61 9.24 -1.09
N ALA A 180 19.05 10.04 -0.12
CA ALA A 180 20.47 10.34 0.07
C ALA A 180 21.28 9.09 0.45
N GLY A 181 20.68 8.17 1.22
CA GLY A 181 21.27 6.86 1.55
C GLY A 181 21.50 5.96 0.32
N LEU A 182 20.65 6.08 -0.71
CA LEU A 182 20.82 5.39 -1.99
C LEU A 182 21.97 5.98 -2.83
N GLY A 183 22.41 7.20 -2.52
CA GLY A 183 23.54 7.86 -3.16
C GLY A 183 23.33 8.15 -4.66
N ARG A 184 24.34 7.85 -5.49
CA ARG A 184 24.30 8.10 -6.94
C ARG A 184 23.60 6.99 -7.73
N ASP A 185 23.29 5.88 -7.07
CA ASP A 185 22.66 4.72 -7.69
C ASP A 185 21.14 4.89 -7.85
N ALA A 186 20.56 5.96 -7.28
CA ALA A 186 19.15 6.30 -7.42
C ALA A 186 18.97 7.81 -7.67
N VAL A 187 18.23 8.18 -8.71
CA VAL A 187 18.03 9.58 -9.12
C VAL A 187 16.57 9.82 -9.44
N ILE A 188 15.99 10.89 -8.87
CA ILE A 188 14.64 11.33 -9.26
C ILE A 188 14.72 11.95 -10.65
N VAL A 189 13.93 11.42 -11.59
CA VAL A 189 13.82 11.93 -12.96
C VAL A 189 12.61 12.85 -13.11
N LYS A 190 11.50 12.56 -12.43
CA LYS A 190 10.26 13.35 -12.44
C LYS A 190 9.52 13.22 -11.11
N PRO A 191 8.65 14.18 -10.75
CA PRO A 191 8.46 15.50 -11.37
C PRO A 191 9.65 16.44 -11.12
N LYS A 192 9.86 17.45 -11.97
CA LYS A 192 10.96 18.43 -11.83
C LYS A 192 10.92 19.17 -10.48
N LYS A 193 9.72 19.35 -9.91
CA LYS A 193 9.51 19.94 -8.59
C LYS A 193 10.21 19.15 -7.48
N ALA A 194 9.99 17.84 -7.42
CA ALA A 194 10.63 16.95 -6.46
C ALA A 194 12.17 16.91 -6.61
N VAL A 195 12.67 16.96 -7.86
CA VAL A 195 14.12 17.06 -8.14
C VAL A 195 14.70 18.35 -7.54
N GLN A 196 14.01 19.46 -7.73
CA GLN A 196 14.44 20.77 -7.22
C GLN A 196 14.40 20.79 -5.68
N ALA A 197 13.31 20.31 -5.08
CA ALA A 197 13.17 20.21 -3.62
C ALA A 197 14.29 19.37 -2.99
N TYR A 198 14.64 18.22 -3.58
CA TYR A 198 15.75 17.40 -3.10
C TYR A 198 17.10 18.11 -3.22
N ARG A 199 17.33 18.83 -4.32
CA ARG A 199 18.55 19.63 -4.50
C ARG A 199 18.68 20.72 -3.46
N ASP A 200 17.59 21.41 -3.15
CA ASP A 200 17.57 22.47 -2.15
C ASP A 200 17.78 21.92 -0.74
N TYR A 201 17.22 20.75 -0.43
CA TYR A 201 17.50 19.99 0.79
C TYR A 201 19.00 19.66 0.95
N LEU A 202 19.63 19.07 -0.07
CA LEU A 202 21.07 18.74 -0.04
C LEU A 202 21.97 19.98 0.09
N LYS A 203 21.62 21.08 -0.59
CA LYS A 203 22.35 22.35 -0.45
C LYS A 203 22.20 22.95 0.94
N GLY A 204 21.04 22.79 1.57
CA GLY A 204 20.80 23.21 2.96
C GLY A 204 21.77 22.51 3.90
N ILE A 205 21.86 21.18 3.81
CA ILE A 205 22.81 20.39 4.60
C ILE A 205 24.25 20.80 4.30
N LEU A 206 24.64 20.91 3.03
CA LEU A 206 26.01 21.25 2.64
C LEU A 206 26.49 22.61 3.20
N LYS A 207 25.58 23.57 3.44
CA LYS A 207 25.92 24.87 4.02
C LYS A 207 26.34 24.79 5.49
N GLU A 208 25.85 23.80 6.24
CA GLU A 208 26.14 23.63 7.67
C GLU A 208 27.52 23.01 7.91
N TYR A 209 28.09 22.31 6.92
CA TYR A 209 29.39 21.62 7.01
C TYR A 209 30.52 22.40 6.32
N LYS A 210 30.51 23.72 6.48
CA LYS A 210 31.44 24.63 5.80
C LYS A 210 32.86 24.55 6.34
#